data_AF-A0A2D3D6V9-F1
#
_entry.id   AF-A0A2D3D6V9-F1
#
_cell.length_a   1.000
_cell.length_b   1.000
_cell.length_c   1.000
_cell.angle_alpha   90.00
_cell.angle_beta   90.00
_cell.angle_gamma   90.00
#
_symmetry.space_group_name_H-M   'P 1'
#
loop_
_entity.id
_entity.type
_entity.pdbx_description
1 polymer ?
#
loop_
_entity_poly.entity_id
_entity_poly.type
_entity_poly.pdbx_seq_one_letter_code
_entity_poly.pdbx_strand_id
1 'polypeptide(L)'
;MPGLAWDSPVSDDFQNKLDAAYEQYRADVAKLQQGARADAAAIWTDDFTFPDAEARHEELRNMLDRYADRANVLGQRYYDTVRTLTEQEYGILLPPQGPIDAASSDRLIWQLAGGSNHTDYPGLHLPDVIPDADGNVHNDYGLRLEDLFPKSDNLNDWLGYIDRWCMSGTRMGIENCVSNDTSNPRWARVPKGKTCEFCIMLASRGYVYWNKETASLGGSFHDGACDCAVVPSWVASKIRGYDPEQLRQRWQACADTVAGLTTKEGYASYVQAFVADGRHSEPLSYDHWKRNIELAEARWRDRTWLNGGPEPPITFATEKLREETERARPQEIRTAQRLRKHGVIPAFQIDSRPVINPDTGIEESVGLPDWAGGVEIKTPDKAKAFRSIDGYLGSAAKKEDCKRLIIDNTENPNMSDDTLIEYIHQSNRFKRGMIYILDKKQSLLRIR
;
A
#
# COMPACT_ATOMS: atom_id res chain seq x y z
N MET A 1 9.52 -29.73 -20.19
CA MET A 1 9.34 -28.73 -21.28
C MET A 1 10.65 -28.61 -22.01
N PRO A 2 10.75 -28.29 -23.30
CA PRO A 2 12.07 -28.19 -23.91
C PRO A 2 12.88 -27.09 -23.19
N GLY A 3 13.79 -27.55 -22.33
CA GLY A 3 15.11 -26.98 -22.06
C GLY A 3 15.23 -25.70 -21.26
N LEU A 4 14.25 -24.79 -21.23
CA LEU A 4 14.48 -23.47 -20.64
C LEU A 4 14.37 -23.52 -19.11
N ALA A 5 15.52 -23.49 -18.44
CA ALA A 5 15.61 -23.43 -16.99
C ALA A 5 15.41 -21.98 -16.53
N TRP A 6 14.82 -21.79 -15.34
CA TRP A 6 14.64 -20.46 -14.77
C TRP A 6 15.96 -19.69 -14.66
N ASP A 7 17.04 -20.38 -14.31
CA ASP A 7 18.39 -19.81 -14.15
C ASP A 7 19.20 -19.78 -15.46
N SER A 8 18.55 -19.94 -16.61
CA SER A 8 19.22 -19.80 -17.91
C SER A 8 19.83 -18.40 -18.06
N PRO A 9 21.05 -18.28 -18.63
CA PRO A 9 21.71 -16.98 -18.80
C PRO A 9 20.84 -16.00 -19.58
N VAL A 10 20.81 -14.75 -19.13
CA VAL A 10 20.08 -13.64 -19.76
C VAL A 10 21.12 -12.72 -20.39
N SER A 11 21.08 -12.53 -21.71
CA SER A 11 21.97 -11.58 -22.39
C SER A 11 21.58 -10.12 -22.10
N ASP A 12 22.55 -9.22 -22.19
CA ASP A 12 22.29 -7.78 -22.02
C ASP A 12 21.33 -7.24 -23.10
N ASP A 13 21.41 -7.77 -24.34
CA ASP A 13 20.51 -7.39 -25.44
C ASP A 13 19.06 -7.79 -25.13
N PHE A 14 18.83 -9.04 -24.70
CA PHE A 14 17.52 -9.50 -24.30
C PHE A 14 16.98 -8.71 -23.09
N GLN A 15 17.82 -8.45 -22.09
CA GLN A 15 17.44 -7.64 -20.93
C GLN A 15 17.03 -6.21 -21.33
N ASN A 16 17.76 -5.60 -22.27
CA ASN A 16 17.41 -4.28 -22.80
C ASN A 16 16.08 -4.28 -23.57
N LYS A 17 15.80 -5.36 -24.33
CA LYS A 17 14.51 -5.53 -25.03
C LYS A 17 13.35 -5.72 -24.05
N LEU A 18 13.53 -6.47 -22.97
CA LEU A 18 12.53 -6.62 -21.90
C LEU A 18 12.23 -5.29 -21.21
N ASP A 19 13.27 -4.52 -20.87
CA ASP A 19 13.11 -3.18 -20.31
C ASP A 19 12.35 -2.24 -21.26
N ALA A 20 12.72 -2.22 -22.55
CA ALA A 20 12.05 -1.41 -23.56
C ALA A 20 10.58 -1.81 -23.75
N ALA A 21 10.28 -3.11 -23.76
CA ALA A 21 8.90 -3.61 -23.83
C ALA A 21 8.08 -3.17 -22.62
N TYR A 22 8.66 -3.21 -21.42
CA TYR A 22 8.00 -2.75 -20.20
C TYR A 22 7.79 -1.22 -20.18
N GLU A 23 8.78 -0.45 -20.62
CA GLU A 23 8.66 1.02 -20.77
C GLU A 23 7.55 1.39 -21.76
N GLN A 24 7.48 0.70 -22.91
CA GLN A 24 6.41 0.89 -23.88
C GLN A 24 5.03 0.51 -23.31
N TYR A 25 4.92 -0.63 -22.63
CA TYR A 25 3.69 -1.03 -21.96
C TYR A 25 3.22 0.03 -20.95
N ARG A 26 4.13 0.59 -20.14
CA ARG A 26 3.81 1.67 -19.21
C ARG A 26 3.32 2.94 -19.92
N ALA A 27 3.95 3.30 -21.04
CA ALA A 27 3.53 4.44 -21.85
C ALA A 27 2.14 4.22 -22.47
N ASP A 28 1.86 3.01 -22.96
CA ASP A 28 0.56 2.64 -23.52
C ASP A 28 -0.54 2.65 -22.47
N VAL A 29 -0.27 2.15 -21.25
CA VAL A 29 -1.22 2.24 -20.12
C VAL A 29 -1.50 3.70 -19.76
N ALA A 30 -0.47 4.55 -19.71
CA ALA A 30 -0.65 5.97 -19.43
C ALA A 30 -1.50 6.67 -20.51
N LYS A 31 -1.27 6.32 -21.79
CA LYS A 31 -2.09 6.82 -22.91
C LYS A 31 -3.53 6.34 -22.84
N LEU A 32 -3.75 5.08 -22.45
CA LEU A 32 -5.10 4.53 -22.24
C LEU A 32 -5.84 5.27 -21.12
N GLN A 33 -5.17 5.51 -19.98
CA GLN A 33 -5.71 6.29 -18.86
C GLN A 33 -6.02 7.73 -19.27
N GLN A 34 -5.13 8.39 -20.02
CA GLN A 34 -5.36 9.74 -20.52
C GLN A 34 -6.56 9.82 -21.47
N GLY A 35 -6.69 8.86 -22.40
CA GLY A 35 -7.84 8.77 -23.29
C GLY A 35 -9.14 8.57 -22.52
N ALA A 36 -9.15 7.66 -21.55
CA ALA A 36 -10.32 7.41 -20.72
C ALA A 36 -10.73 8.66 -19.92
N ARG A 37 -9.77 9.38 -19.34
CA ARG A 37 -10.04 10.63 -18.63
C ARG A 37 -10.63 11.70 -19.55
N ALA A 38 -10.14 11.81 -20.79
CA ALA A 38 -10.65 12.76 -21.77
C ALA A 38 -12.08 12.42 -22.20
N ASP A 39 -12.36 11.15 -22.50
CA ASP A 39 -13.71 10.68 -22.87
C ASP A 39 -14.71 10.88 -21.72
N ALA A 40 -14.29 10.60 -20.48
CA ALA A 40 -15.11 10.85 -19.29
C ALA A 40 -15.35 12.35 -19.05
N ALA A 41 -14.35 13.20 -19.29
CA ALA A 41 -14.52 14.65 -19.19
C ALA A 41 -15.49 15.19 -20.25
N ALA A 42 -15.48 14.61 -21.47
CA ALA A 42 -16.42 14.97 -22.53
C ALA A 42 -17.88 14.71 -22.13
N ILE A 43 -18.16 13.67 -21.35
CA ILE A 43 -19.51 13.39 -20.80
C ILE A 43 -20.01 14.54 -19.90
N TRP A 44 -19.12 15.35 -19.33
CA TRP A 44 -19.46 16.52 -18.49
C TRP A 44 -19.41 17.85 -19.26
N THR A 45 -19.20 17.87 -20.58
CA THR A 45 -19.27 19.11 -21.39
C THR A 45 -20.69 19.38 -21.89
N ASP A 46 -20.93 20.60 -22.36
CA ASP A 46 -22.21 21.01 -22.96
C ASP A 46 -22.53 20.27 -24.27
N ASP A 47 -21.59 19.50 -24.81
CA ASP A 47 -21.77 18.70 -26.03
C ASP A 47 -22.74 17.53 -25.83
N PHE A 48 -23.00 17.15 -24.57
CA PHE A 48 -23.93 16.09 -24.20
C PHE A 48 -25.01 16.63 -23.26
N THR A 49 -26.26 16.23 -23.48
CA THR A 49 -27.37 16.54 -22.58
C THR A 49 -27.96 15.24 -22.05
N PHE A 50 -27.94 15.07 -20.73
CA PHE A 50 -28.52 13.91 -20.05
C PHE A 50 -29.79 14.33 -19.31
N PRO A 51 -30.84 13.49 -19.31
CA PRO A 51 -32.09 13.79 -18.61
C PRO A 51 -31.91 13.87 -17.09
N ASP A 52 -30.98 13.11 -16.53
CA ASP A 52 -30.61 13.08 -15.12
C ASP A 52 -29.17 12.59 -14.93
N ALA A 53 -28.72 12.49 -13.67
CA ALA A 53 -27.39 11.98 -13.34
C ALA A 53 -27.24 10.48 -13.63
N GLU A 54 -28.32 9.69 -13.56
CA GLU A 54 -28.25 8.24 -13.76
C GLU A 54 -27.98 7.90 -15.23
N ALA A 55 -28.66 8.58 -16.17
CA ALA A 55 -28.39 8.43 -17.59
C ALA A 55 -26.95 8.82 -17.97
N ARG A 56 -26.37 9.79 -17.26
CA ARG A 56 -24.96 10.17 -17.42
C ARG A 56 -24.02 9.09 -16.89
N HIS A 57 -24.32 8.54 -15.71
CA HIS A 57 -23.57 7.42 -15.14
C HIS A 57 -23.65 6.17 -16.02
N GLU A 58 -24.78 5.91 -16.66
CA GLU A 58 -24.93 4.82 -17.64
C GLU A 58 -24.00 4.99 -18.85
N GLU A 59 -23.94 6.19 -19.45
CA GLU A 59 -22.99 6.45 -20.54
C GLU A 59 -21.53 6.28 -20.08
N LEU A 60 -21.21 6.70 -18.86
CA LEU A 60 -19.88 6.49 -18.28
C LEU A 60 -19.57 5.01 -18.07
N ARG A 61 -20.54 4.19 -17.62
CA ARG A 61 -20.41 2.74 -17.50
C ARG A 61 -20.15 2.08 -18.86
N ASN A 62 -20.94 2.43 -19.88
CA ASN A 62 -20.76 1.95 -21.26
C ASN A 62 -19.37 2.33 -21.83
N MET A 63 -18.87 3.51 -21.47
CA MET A 63 -17.53 3.96 -21.81
C MET A 63 -16.45 3.12 -21.11
N LEU A 64 -16.61 2.85 -19.81
CA LEU A 64 -15.69 2.04 -19.03
C LEU A 64 -15.55 0.62 -19.58
N ASP A 65 -16.65 0.00 -20.05
CA ASP A 65 -16.60 -1.33 -20.67
C ASP A 65 -15.66 -1.37 -21.88
N ARG A 66 -15.73 -0.37 -22.77
CA ARG A 66 -14.81 -0.25 -23.92
C ARG A 66 -13.35 -0.12 -23.47
N TYR A 67 -13.12 0.58 -22.37
CA TYR A 67 -11.77 0.73 -21.80
C TYR A 67 -11.28 -0.52 -21.07
N ALA A 68 -12.18 -1.35 -20.52
CA ALA A 68 -11.84 -2.65 -19.95
C ALA A 68 -11.29 -3.58 -21.03
N ASP A 69 -11.98 -3.66 -22.18
CA ASP A 69 -11.53 -4.47 -23.33
C ASP A 69 -10.18 -4.00 -23.87
N ARG A 70 -10.02 -2.68 -24.07
CA ARG A 70 -8.76 -2.09 -24.53
C ARG A 70 -7.63 -2.33 -23.55
N ALA A 71 -7.89 -2.22 -22.25
CA ALA A 71 -6.93 -2.52 -21.20
C ALA A 71 -6.51 -3.99 -21.23
N ASN A 72 -7.48 -4.89 -21.37
CA ASN A 72 -7.23 -6.32 -21.42
C ASN A 72 -6.33 -6.70 -22.61
N VAL A 73 -6.69 -6.23 -23.81
CA VAL A 73 -5.89 -6.42 -25.04
C VAL A 73 -4.48 -5.85 -24.90
N LEU A 74 -4.34 -4.70 -24.25
CA LEU A 74 -3.02 -4.10 -23.99
C LEU A 74 -2.16 -4.99 -23.09
N GLY A 75 -2.74 -5.55 -22.03
CA GLY A 75 -2.08 -6.54 -21.17
C GLY A 75 -1.64 -7.79 -21.92
N GLN A 76 -2.54 -8.38 -22.72
CA GLN A 76 -2.24 -9.56 -23.54
C GLN A 76 -1.10 -9.27 -24.54
N ARG A 77 -1.12 -8.12 -25.22
CA ARG A 77 -0.06 -7.73 -26.16
C ARG A 77 1.30 -7.63 -25.48
N TYR A 78 1.37 -7.05 -24.29
CA TYR A 78 2.62 -6.98 -23.53
C TYR A 78 3.12 -8.38 -23.17
N TYR A 79 2.22 -9.25 -22.71
CA TYR A 79 2.54 -10.65 -22.43
C TYR A 79 3.11 -11.38 -23.66
N ASP A 80 2.44 -11.28 -24.80
CA ASP A 80 2.88 -11.89 -26.06
C ASP A 80 4.22 -11.33 -26.54
N THR A 81 4.47 -10.04 -26.31
CA THR A 81 5.76 -9.41 -26.60
C THR A 81 6.88 -10.05 -25.79
N VAL A 82 6.72 -10.16 -24.47
CA VAL A 82 7.72 -10.79 -23.59
C VAL A 82 7.95 -12.26 -23.96
N ARG A 83 6.86 -12.97 -24.26
CA ARG A 83 6.90 -14.36 -24.70
C ARG A 83 7.68 -14.53 -26.00
N THR A 84 7.41 -13.68 -27.00
CA THR A 84 8.09 -13.69 -28.30
C THR A 84 9.57 -13.37 -28.17
N LEU A 85 9.92 -12.37 -27.35
CA LEU A 85 11.31 -12.03 -27.07
C LEU A 85 12.05 -13.21 -26.42
N THR A 86 11.38 -13.95 -25.52
CA THR A 86 11.94 -15.15 -24.89
C THR A 86 12.18 -16.27 -25.92
N GLU A 87 11.21 -16.54 -26.80
CA GLU A 87 11.35 -17.53 -27.87
C GLU A 87 12.52 -17.20 -28.80
N GLN A 88 12.67 -15.92 -29.16
CA GLN A 88 13.76 -15.43 -30.02
C GLN A 88 15.13 -15.55 -29.35
N GLU A 89 15.25 -15.16 -28.08
CA GLU A 89 16.51 -15.22 -27.34
C GLU A 89 17.04 -16.65 -27.23
N TYR A 90 16.16 -17.60 -26.89
CA TYR A 90 16.57 -18.98 -26.62
C TYR A 90 16.42 -19.90 -27.83
N GLY A 91 15.95 -19.39 -28.98
CA GLY A 91 15.72 -20.20 -30.18
C GLY A 91 14.74 -21.35 -29.94
N ILE A 92 13.75 -21.13 -29.07
CA ILE A 92 12.74 -22.12 -28.68
C ILE A 92 11.37 -21.74 -29.21
N LEU A 93 10.48 -22.73 -29.26
CA LEU A 93 9.05 -22.51 -29.42
C LEU A 93 8.36 -22.92 -28.12
N LEU A 94 7.75 -21.95 -27.43
CA LEU A 94 6.97 -22.24 -26.23
C LEU A 94 5.64 -22.88 -26.64
N PRO A 95 5.09 -23.83 -25.86
CA PRO A 95 3.77 -24.42 -26.13
C PRO A 95 2.67 -23.35 -26.25
N PRO A 96 1.67 -23.54 -27.13
CA PRO A 96 0.61 -22.55 -27.31
C PRO A 96 -0.09 -22.25 -25.98
N GLN A 97 -0.52 -21.00 -25.83
CA GLN A 97 -1.38 -20.60 -24.73
C GLN A 97 -2.71 -21.37 -24.84
N GLY A 98 -3.27 -21.77 -23.70
CA GLY A 98 -4.62 -22.30 -23.63
C GLY A 98 -5.66 -21.23 -23.96
N PRO A 99 -6.95 -21.60 -24.00
CA PRO A 99 -8.02 -20.62 -24.19
C PRO A 99 -7.96 -19.56 -23.10
N ILE A 100 -8.00 -18.29 -23.51
CA ILE A 100 -8.07 -17.15 -22.59
C ILE A 100 -9.54 -16.84 -22.35
N ASP A 101 -9.99 -16.93 -21.10
CA ASP A 101 -11.30 -16.41 -20.71
C ASP A 101 -11.38 -14.93 -21.11
N ALA A 102 -12.44 -14.57 -21.82
CA ALA A 102 -12.76 -13.17 -22.06
C ALA A 102 -12.87 -12.47 -20.69
N ALA A 103 -12.06 -11.44 -20.48
CA ALA A 103 -12.24 -10.59 -19.32
C ALA A 103 -13.52 -9.78 -19.51
N SER A 104 -14.57 -10.11 -18.76
CA SER A 104 -15.77 -9.28 -18.67
C SER A 104 -15.47 -8.05 -17.83
N SER A 105 -16.05 -6.90 -18.18
CA SER A 105 -16.11 -5.73 -17.29
C SER A 105 -16.74 -6.06 -15.93
N ASP A 106 -17.69 -6.99 -15.88
CA ASP A 106 -18.28 -7.52 -14.63
C ASP A 106 -17.23 -8.02 -13.65
N ARG A 107 -16.32 -8.89 -14.11
CA ARG A 107 -15.20 -9.39 -13.33
C ARG A 107 -14.26 -8.27 -12.88
N LEU A 108 -14.12 -7.20 -13.65
CA LEU A 108 -13.26 -6.06 -13.33
C LEU A 108 -13.87 -5.18 -12.23
N ILE A 109 -15.15 -4.83 -12.35
CA ILE A 109 -15.93 -4.10 -11.34
C ILE A 109 -15.90 -4.89 -10.03
N TRP A 110 -16.18 -6.19 -10.13
CA TRP A 110 -16.16 -7.12 -9.01
C TRP A 110 -14.83 -7.08 -8.27
N GLN A 111 -13.70 -7.22 -8.97
CA GLN A 111 -12.37 -7.15 -8.36
C GLN A 111 -12.06 -5.78 -7.73
N LEU A 112 -12.47 -4.69 -8.37
CA LEU A 112 -12.25 -3.32 -7.87
C LEU A 112 -13.08 -3.02 -6.62
N ALA A 113 -14.27 -3.61 -6.52
CA ALA A 113 -15.16 -3.53 -5.38
C ALA A 113 -14.81 -4.50 -4.23
N GLY A 114 -13.72 -5.28 -4.36
CA GLY A 114 -13.27 -6.25 -3.35
C GLY A 114 -13.89 -7.65 -3.46
N GLY A 115 -14.63 -7.90 -4.54
CA GLY A 115 -15.32 -9.13 -4.88
C GLY A 115 -14.40 -10.31 -5.17
N SER A 116 -14.19 -11.12 -4.13
CA SER A 116 -13.71 -12.52 -4.14
C SER A 116 -13.14 -12.87 -2.78
N ASN A 117 -12.86 -11.88 -1.92
CA ASN A 117 -12.55 -12.10 -0.51
C ASN A 117 -13.08 -10.92 0.30
N HIS A 118 -14.11 -11.19 1.10
CA HIS A 118 -14.63 -10.24 2.07
C HIS A 118 -15.00 -8.89 1.43
N THR A 119 -15.95 -8.93 0.49
CA THR A 119 -16.98 -7.88 0.50
C THR A 119 -17.46 -7.73 1.95
N ASP A 120 -17.98 -6.56 2.36
CA ASP A 120 -18.67 -6.39 3.65
C ASP A 120 -19.94 -7.31 3.78
N TYR A 121 -20.02 -8.37 2.97
CA TYR A 121 -21.05 -9.37 2.76
C TYR A 121 -20.36 -10.75 2.64
N PRO A 122 -20.25 -11.52 3.73
CA PRO A 122 -19.69 -12.88 3.69
C PRO A 122 -20.48 -13.77 2.72
N GLY A 123 -19.79 -14.51 1.83
CA GLY A 123 -20.41 -15.49 0.91
C GLY A 123 -20.81 -14.96 -0.47
N LEU A 124 -20.59 -13.68 -0.78
CA LEU A 124 -20.93 -13.08 -2.07
C LEU A 124 -19.96 -13.55 -3.19
N HIS A 125 -20.46 -14.30 -4.17
CA HIS A 125 -19.76 -14.65 -5.39
C HIS A 125 -20.22 -13.74 -6.55
N LEU A 126 -19.39 -13.62 -7.60
CA LEU A 126 -19.75 -12.84 -8.80
C LEU A 126 -21.13 -13.22 -9.38
N PRO A 127 -21.51 -14.51 -9.49
CA PRO A 127 -22.86 -14.87 -9.94
C PRO A 127 -23.99 -14.36 -9.04
N ASP A 128 -23.75 -14.07 -7.76
CA ASP A 128 -24.80 -13.68 -6.82
C ASP A 128 -25.22 -12.21 -6.96
N VAL A 129 -24.39 -11.38 -7.60
CA VAL A 129 -24.69 -9.96 -7.91
C VAL A 129 -25.13 -9.75 -9.36
N ILE A 130 -25.11 -10.80 -10.18
CA ILE A 130 -25.63 -10.81 -11.55
C ILE A 130 -27.07 -11.31 -11.49
N PRO A 131 -28.05 -10.57 -12.05
CA PRO A 131 -29.43 -11.04 -12.11
C PRO A 131 -29.57 -12.35 -12.87
N ASP A 132 -30.38 -13.28 -12.35
CA ASP A 132 -30.79 -14.48 -13.05
C ASP A 132 -31.75 -14.18 -14.23
N ALA A 133 -32.23 -15.24 -14.88
CA ALA A 133 -33.15 -15.12 -16.02
C ALA A 133 -34.47 -14.40 -15.67
N ASP A 134 -34.85 -14.38 -14.39
CA ASP A 134 -36.06 -13.73 -13.88
C ASP A 134 -35.76 -12.32 -13.32
N GLY A 135 -34.50 -11.86 -13.42
CA GLY A 135 -34.05 -10.54 -12.96
C GLY A 135 -33.70 -10.47 -11.48
N ASN A 136 -33.67 -11.59 -10.75
CA ASN A 136 -33.37 -11.62 -9.33
C ASN A 136 -31.86 -11.78 -9.09
N VAL A 137 -31.31 -11.04 -8.12
CA VAL A 137 -29.97 -11.29 -7.61
C VAL A 137 -30.03 -12.25 -6.41
N HIS A 138 -29.02 -13.10 -6.25
CA HIS A 138 -29.03 -14.20 -5.27
C HIS A 138 -28.33 -13.87 -3.95
N ASN A 139 -27.86 -12.64 -3.80
CA ASN A 139 -27.28 -12.21 -2.55
C ASN A 139 -28.31 -11.69 -1.54
N ASP A 140 -28.03 -11.92 -0.26
CA ASP A 140 -28.90 -11.56 0.87
C ASP A 140 -29.20 -10.05 0.99
N TYR A 141 -28.47 -9.20 0.26
CA TYR A 141 -28.55 -7.74 0.34
C TYR A 141 -29.18 -7.08 -0.89
N GLY A 142 -29.59 -7.86 -1.91
CA GLY A 142 -30.14 -7.33 -3.15
C GLY A 142 -29.16 -6.50 -3.98
N LEU A 143 -27.85 -6.60 -3.70
CA LEU A 143 -26.79 -5.83 -4.34
C LEU A 143 -26.62 -6.25 -5.81
N ARG A 144 -26.59 -5.28 -6.72
CA ARG A 144 -26.37 -5.54 -8.15
C ARG A 144 -24.98 -5.06 -8.56
N LEU A 145 -24.50 -5.50 -9.73
CA LEU A 145 -23.21 -5.06 -10.26
C LEU A 145 -23.14 -3.54 -10.44
N GLU A 146 -24.24 -2.89 -10.83
CA GLU A 146 -24.32 -1.43 -10.93
C GLU A 146 -24.10 -0.69 -9.61
N ASP A 147 -24.43 -1.31 -8.47
CA ASP A 147 -24.25 -0.70 -7.15
C ASP A 147 -22.79 -0.58 -6.72
N LEU A 148 -21.90 -1.29 -7.41
CA LEU A 148 -20.47 -1.32 -7.13
C LEU A 148 -19.71 -0.15 -7.78
N PHE A 149 -20.35 0.59 -8.69
CA PHE A 149 -19.76 1.78 -9.29
C PHE A 149 -19.82 2.99 -8.34
N PRO A 150 -18.96 4.00 -8.54
CA PRO A 150 -19.10 5.29 -7.88
C PRO A 150 -20.52 5.87 -8.05
N LYS A 151 -21.10 6.40 -6.97
CA LYS A 151 -22.46 6.98 -6.97
C LYS A 151 -22.48 8.51 -7.05
N SER A 152 -21.30 9.15 -7.08
CA SER A 152 -21.15 10.60 -7.07
C SER A 152 -21.25 11.17 -8.50
N ASP A 153 -22.03 12.25 -8.71
CA ASP A 153 -22.09 13.00 -9.98
C ASP A 153 -20.92 14.00 -10.14
N ASN A 154 -19.86 13.84 -9.34
CA ASN A 154 -18.64 14.63 -9.43
C ASN A 154 -17.60 13.90 -10.29
N LEU A 155 -17.23 14.48 -11.44
CA LEU A 155 -16.22 13.94 -12.34
C LEU A 155 -14.91 13.57 -11.62
N ASN A 156 -14.48 14.36 -10.63
CA ASN A 156 -13.22 14.10 -9.92
C ASN A 156 -13.21 12.75 -9.18
N ASP A 157 -14.36 12.30 -8.68
CA ASP A 157 -14.47 11.02 -7.99
C ASP A 157 -14.31 9.85 -8.99
N TRP A 158 -14.76 10.05 -10.23
CA TRP A 158 -14.63 9.09 -11.33
C TRP A 158 -13.22 9.04 -11.92
N LEU A 159 -12.51 10.17 -12.02
CA LEU A 159 -11.16 10.20 -12.62
C LEU A 159 -10.17 9.27 -11.90
N GLY A 160 -10.24 9.20 -10.57
CA GLY A 160 -9.43 8.26 -9.79
C GLY A 160 -9.88 6.79 -9.94
N TYR A 161 -11.17 6.56 -10.18
CA TYR A 161 -11.69 5.22 -10.48
C TYR A 161 -11.26 4.73 -11.88
N ILE A 162 -11.32 5.60 -12.89
CA ILE A 162 -10.93 5.31 -14.28
C ILE A 162 -9.46 4.85 -14.38
N ASP A 163 -8.55 5.47 -13.64
CA ASP A 163 -7.16 5.04 -13.64
C ASP A 163 -6.99 3.63 -13.09
N ARG A 164 -7.69 3.32 -11.99
CA ARG A 164 -7.72 2.00 -11.35
C ARG A 164 -8.36 0.96 -12.26
N TRP A 165 -9.40 1.35 -12.97
CA TRP A 165 -10.09 0.55 -13.97
C TRP A 165 -9.15 0.08 -15.08
N CYS A 166 -8.53 1.04 -15.78
CA CYS A 166 -7.58 0.75 -16.86
C CYS A 166 -6.40 -0.11 -16.39
N MET A 167 -5.81 0.20 -15.23
CA MET A 167 -4.70 -0.58 -14.69
C MET A 167 -5.13 -2.01 -14.29
N SER A 168 -6.33 -2.16 -13.73
CA SER A 168 -6.82 -3.48 -13.33
C SER A 168 -7.19 -4.34 -14.54
N GLY A 169 -7.71 -3.74 -15.61
CA GLY A 169 -7.97 -4.44 -16.87
C GLY A 169 -6.69 -4.98 -17.51
N THR A 170 -5.58 -4.21 -17.50
CA THR A 170 -4.31 -4.68 -18.06
C THR A 170 -3.70 -5.82 -17.23
N ARG A 171 -3.77 -5.73 -15.89
CA ARG A 171 -3.36 -6.82 -14.99
C ARG A 171 -4.15 -8.08 -15.27
N MET A 172 -5.47 -7.96 -15.39
CA MET A 172 -6.35 -9.09 -15.65
C MET A 172 -5.99 -9.79 -16.97
N GLY A 173 -5.68 -9.02 -18.02
CA GLY A 173 -5.22 -9.57 -19.30
C GLY A 173 -3.96 -10.42 -19.16
N ILE A 174 -2.93 -9.88 -18.50
CA ILE A 174 -1.67 -10.59 -18.27
C ILE A 174 -1.88 -11.81 -17.38
N GLU A 175 -2.63 -11.66 -16.28
CA GLU A 175 -2.89 -12.74 -15.35
C GLU A 175 -3.74 -13.87 -15.98
N ASN A 176 -4.65 -13.55 -16.91
CA ASN A 176 -5.37 -14.55 -17.69
C ASN A 176 -4.43 -15.31 -18.63
N CYS A 177 -3.52 -14.62 -19.33
CA CYS A 177 -2.51 -15.27 -20.16
C CYS A 177 -1.63 -16.22 -19.33
N VAL A 178 -1.04 -15.72 -18.24
CA VAL A 178 -0.19 -16.51 -17.33
C VAL A 178 -0.93 -17.76 -16.83
N SER A 179 -2.17 -17.62 -16.38
CA SER A 179 -2.91 -18.73 -15.75
C SER A 179 -3.27 -19.83 -16.74
N ASN A 180 -3.38 -19.50 -18.03
CA ASN A 180 -3.73 -20.45 -19.10
C ASN A 180 -2.52 -20.87 -19.95
N ASP A 181 -1.32 -20.37 -19.65
CA ASP A 181 -0.13 -20.73 -20.39
C ASP A 181 0.53 -22.00 -19.83
N THR A 182 0.43 -23.07 -20.62
CA THR A 182 0.99 -24.38 -20.26
C THR A 182 2.52 -24.38 -20.14
N SER A 183 3.21 -23.36 -20.66
CA SER A 183 4.66 -23.15 -20.47
C SER A 183 5.05 -22.71 -19.06
N ASN A 184 4.07 -22.42 -18.19
CA ASN A 184 4.24 -22.05 -16.78
C ASN A 184 5.23 -20.89 -16.56
N PRO A 185 4.99 -19.70 -17.14
CA PRO A 185 5.78 -18.52 -16.78
C PRO A 185 5.65 -18.20 -15.30
N ARG A 186 6.69 -17.57 -14.76
CA ARG A 186 6.58 -16.86 -13.49
C ARG A 186 6.19 -15.41 -13.75
N TRP A 187 5.70 -14.72 -12.73
CA TRP A 187 5.47 -13.29 -12.82
C TRP A 187 5.77 -12.60 -11.49
N ALA A 188 5.95 -11.29 -11.57
CA ALA A 188 6.21 -10.40 -10.45
C ALA A 188 5.19 -9.25 -10.41
N ARG A 189 4.91 -8.74 -9.21
CA ARG A 189 4.27 -7.43 -9.03
C ARG A 189 5.38 -6.38 -9.09
N VAL A 190 5.26 -5.41 -10.00
CA VAL A 190 6.27 -4.35 -10.16
C VAL A 190 5.66 -3.00 -9.79
N PRO A 191 6.16 -2.31 -8.75
CA PRO A 191 5.68 -0.98 -8.35
C PRO A 191 5.82 0.07 -9.46
N LYS A 192 4.89 1.04 -9.46
CA LYS A 192 4.90 2.21 -10.35
C LYS A 192 5.13 3.47 -9.52
N GLY A 193 6.37 3.72 -9.12
CA GLY A 193 6.69 4.93 -8.34
C GLY A 193 6.22 4.83 -6.88
N LYS A 194 5.26 5.65 -6.46
CA LYS A 194 4.81 5.77 -5.05
C LYS A 194 3.70 4.76 -4.70
N THR A 195 3.96 3.48 -4.94
CA THR A 195 2.99 2.39 -4.81
C THR A 195 2.64 2.07 -3.34
N CYS A 196 1.39 1.59 -3.12
CA CYS A 196 0.86 1.27 -1.78
C CYS A 196 1.63 0.14 -1.06
N GLU A 197 1.51 0.07 0.26
CA GLU A 197 2.31 -0.84 1.11
C GLU A 197 2.01 -2.31 0.85
N PHE A 198 0.76 -2.62 0.52
CA PHE A 198 0.33 -3.97 0.16
C PHE A 198 0.98 -4.44 -1.15
N CYS A 199 1.01 -3.56 -2.15
CA CYS A 199 1.71 -3.84 -3.39
C CYS A 199 3.22 -3.97 -3.19
N ILE A 200 3.82 -3.24 -2.26
CA ILE A 200 5.25 -3.39 -1.91
C ILE A 200 5.51 -4.73 -1.24
N MET A 201 4.67 -5.15 -0.30
CA MET A 201 4.74 -6.48 0.29
C MET A 201 4.70 -7.57 -0.81
N LEU A 202 3.79 -7.47 -1.78
CA LEU A 202 3.72 -8.43 -2.89
C LEU A 202 4.92 -8.32 -3.84
N ALA A 203 5.37 -7.11 -4.16
CA ALA A 203 6.51 -6.86 -5.03
C ALA A 203 7.83 -7.36 -4.42
N SER A 204 7.97 -7.31 -3.10
CA SER A 204 9.17 -7.79 -2.41
C SER A 204 9.48 -9.27 -2.66
N ARG A 205 8.51 -10.04 -3.16
CA ARG A 205 8.68 -11.48 -3.44
C ARG A 205 9.38 -11.77 -4.77
N GLY A 206 9.45 -10.81 -5.70
CA GLY A 206 10.04 -11.05 -7.02
C GLY A 206 9.18 -11.94 -7.93
N TYR A 207 9.85 -12.63 -8.86
CA TYR A 207 9.22 -13.56 -9.81
C TYR A 207 8.96 -14.93 -9.19
N VAL A 208 8.01 -15.00 -8.25
CA VAL A 208 7.64 -16.24 -7.55
C VAL A 208 6.21 -16.69 -7.83
N TYR A 209 5.42 -15.84 -8.48
CA TYR A 209 4.02 -16.13 -8.74
C TYR A 209 3.88 -16.97 -10.00
N TRP A 210 3.04 -18.00 -9.94
CA TRP A 210 2.80 -18.94 -11.05
C TRP A 210 1.41 -18.80 -11.64
N ASN A 211 0.43 -18.48 -10.79
CA ASN A 211 -0.97 -18.27 -11.15
C ASN A 211 -1.58 -17.17 -10.27
N LYS A 212 -2.83 -16.79 -10.56
CA LYS A 212 -3.57 -15.81 -9.76
C LYS A 212 -3.67 -16.17 -8.28
N GLU A 213 -3.88 -17.45 -7.95
CA GLU A 213 -4.08 -17.93 -6.58
C GLU A 213 -2.85 -17.71 -5.70
N THR A 214 -1.65 -17.99 -6.23
CA THR A 214 -0.39 -17.78 -5.52
C THR A 214 -0.07 -16.31 -5.26
N ALA A 215 -0.70 -15.40 -6.00
CA ALA A 215 -0.58 -13.96 -5.84
C ALA A 215 -1.79 -13.30 -5.16
N SER A 216 -2.91 -14.02 -5.03
CA SER A 216 -4.09 -13.55 -4.33
C SER A 216 -3.92 -13.80 -2.83
N LEU A 217 -3.42 -12.80 -2.10
CA LEU A 217 -3.49 -12.79 -0.63
C LEU A 217 -4.83 -12.26 -0.13
N GLY A 218 -5.92 -12.79 -0.67
CA GLY A 218 -7.25 -12.21 -0.51
C GLY A 218 -7.48 -11.07 -1.51
N GLY A 219 -8.54 -11.19 -2.30
CA GLY A 219 -8.98 -10.27 -3.36
C GLY A 219 -9.41 -8.87 -2.93
N SER A 220 -9.22 -8.49 -1.66
CA SER A 220 -9.40 -7.11 -1.21
C SER A 220 -8.11 -6.33 -1.51
N PHE A 221 -7.95 -5.86 -2.76
CA PHE A 221 -7.11 -4.71 -2.99
C PHE A 221 -7.66 -3.58 -2.11
N HIS A 222 -6.88 -2.99 -1.21
CA HIS A 222 -7.34 -1.84 -0.41
C HIS A 222 -7.91 -0.78 -1.35
N ASP A 223 -9.24 -0.66 -1.37
CA ASP A 223 -10.05 0.24 -2.20
C ASP A 223 -9.69 0.26 -3.69
N GLY A 224 -9.12 -0.82 -4.24
CA GLY A 224 -8.64 -0.87 -5.63
C GLY A 224 -7.54 0.13 -6.00
N ALA A 225 -6.97 0.89 -5.04
CA ALA A 225 -5.99 1.98 -5.25
C ALA A 225 -4.55 1.49 -5.51
N CYS A 226 -4.42 0.28 -6.04
CA CYS A 226 -3.16 -0.38 -6.31
C CYS A 226 -2.72 -0.10 -7.76
N ASP A 227 -1.53 0.46 -7.93
CA ASP A 227 -0.98 0.89 -9.23
C ASP A 227 0.17 0.02 -9.74
N CYS A 228 0.50 -1.08 -9.05
CA CYS A 228 1.56 -2.00 -9.47
C CYS A 228 1.19 -2.76 -10.76
N ALA A 229 2.17 -2.99 -11.62
CA ALA A 229 2.04 -3.82 -12.81
C ALA A 229 2.21 -5.32 -12.50
N VAL A 230 1.75 -6.16 -13.41
CA VAL A 230 2.08 -7.58 -13.50
C VAL A 230 3.11 -7.73 -14.61
N VAL A 231 4.24 -8.37 -14.33
CA VAL A 231 5.29 -8.60 -15.33
C VAL A 231 5.61 -10.09 -15.40
N PRO A 232 5.37 -10.76 -16.55
CA PRO A 232 5.71 -12.17 -16.74
C PRO A 232 7.20 -12.36 -17.09
N SER A 233 7.72 -13.55 -16.85
CA SER A 233 9.03 -14.00 -17.33
C SER A 233 9.14 -15.52 -17.32
N TRP A 234 9.95 -16.07 -18.23
CA TRP A 234 10.32 -17.50 -18.26
C TRP A 234 11.70 -17.77 -17.69
N VAL A 235 12.49 -16.72 -17.45
CA VAL A 235 13.86 -16.78 -16.90
C VAL A 235 14.04 -15.73 -15.80
N ALA A 236 15.13 -15.83 -15.05
CA ALA A 236 15.52 -14.90 -13.98
C ALA A 236 15.93 -13.51 -14.51
N SER A 237 15.00 -12.84 -15.22
CA SER A 237 15.16 -11.51 -15.79
C SER A 237 14.95 -10.42 -14.74
N LYS A 238 15.35 -9.20 -15.10
CA LYS A 238 15.17 -7.99 -14.30
C LYS A 238 14.24 -7.03 -15.01
N ILE A 239 13.76 -6.04 -14.26
CA ILE A 239 13.13 -4.84 -14.82
C ILE A 239 13.89 -3.66 -14.25
N ARG A 240 14.29 -2.72 -15.12
CA ARG A 240 15.01 -1.51 -14.71
C ARG A 240 14.29 -0.79 -13.57
N GLY A 241 15.04 -0.50 -12.50
CA GLY A 241 14.53 0.20 -11.33
C GLY A 241 13.67 -0.64 -10.38
N TYR A 242 13.53 -1.95 -10.63
CA TYR A 242 12.84 -2.88 -9.74
C TYR A 242 13.85 -3.79 -9.03
N ASP A 243 13.97 -3.60 -7.72
CA ASP A 243 14.81 -4.42 -6.83
C ASP A 243 13.94 -5.08 -5.75
N PRO A 244 13.48 -6.33 -5.96
CA PRO A 244 12.64 -7.02 -4.98
C PRO A 244 13.36 -7.29 -3.65
N GLU A 245 14.69 -7.42 -3.66
CA GLU A 245 15.48 -7.61 -2.44
C GLU A 245 15.47 -6.33 -1.60
N GLN A 246 15.74 -5.18 -2.22
CA GLN A 246 15.62 -3.90 -1.51
C GLN A 246 14.21 -3.68 -0.95
N LEU A 247 13.16 -3.97 -1.73
CA LEU A 247 11.77 -3.87 -1.24
C LEU A 247 11.51 -4.83 -0.08
N ARG A 248 12.08 -6.04 -0.11
CA ARG A 248 11.99 -7.00 0.98
C ARG A 248 12.68 -6.50 2.24
N GLN A 249 13.83 -5.85 2.12
CA GLN A 249 14.50 -5.23 3.28
C GLN A 249 13.64 -4.12 3.89
N ARG A 250 13.01 -3.26 3.05
CA ARG A 250 12.10 -2.21 3.52
C ARG A 250 10.86 -2.78 4.22
N TRP A 251 10.25 -3.81 3.63
CA TRP A 251 9.11 -4.51 4.22
C TRP A 251 9.50 -5.19 5.54
N GLN A 252 10.61 -5.93 5.57
CA GLN A 252 11.09 -6.62 6.76
C GLN A 252 11.38 -5.66 7.90
N ALA A 253 11.98 -4.49 7.61
CA ALA A 253 12.20 -3.46 8.63
C ALA A 253 10.88 -2.98 9.27
N CYS A 254 9.79 -2.88 8.49
CA CYS A 254 8.47 -2.54 9.04
C CYS A 254 7.88 -3.69 9.87
N ALA A 255 8.01 -4.93 9.40
CA ALA A 255 7.55 -6.11 10.13
C ALA A 255 8.31 -6.30 11.45
N ASP A 256 9.62 -6.12 11.44
CA ASP A 256 10.49 -6.22 12.61
C ASP A 256 10.13 -5.16 13.66
N THR A 257 9.77 -3.94 13.24
CA THR A 257 9.29 -2.90 14.18
C THR A 257 8.09 -3.35 15.00
N VAL A 258 7.19 -4.16 14.44
CA VAL A 258 5.97 -4.63 15.13
C VAL A 258 6.05 -6.10 15.56
N ALA A 259 7.21 -6.74 15.46
CA ALA A 259 7.36 -8.16 15.77
C ALA A 259 6.94 -8.49 17.22
N GLY A 260 7.24 -7.61 18.17
CA GLY A 260 6.82 -7.76 19.58
C GLY A 260 5.30 -7.69 19.80
N LEU A 261 4.54 -7.11 18.85
CA LEU A 261 3.09 -7.00 18.92
C LEU A 261 2.36 -8.14 18.20
N THR A 262 3.07 -8.87 17.34
CA THR A 262 2.48 -9.87 16.43
C THR A 262 2.75 -11.30 16.89
N THR A 263 2.90 -11.51 18.20
CA THR A 263 3.16 -12.84 18.78
C THR A 263 1.88 -13.69 18.84
N LYS A 264 2.03 -15.00 19.11
CA LYS A 264 0.89 -15.90 19.29
C LYS A 264 0.06 -15.54 20.52
N GLU A 265 0.69 -15.03 21.57
CA GLU A 265 0.04 -14.53 22.78
C GLU A 265 -0.74 -13.23 22.51
N GLY A 266 -0.16 -12.33 21.70
CA GLY A 266 -0.84 -11.13 21.21
C GLY A 266 -2.08 -11.49 20.39
N TYR A 267 -1.97 -12.50 19.52
CA TYR A 267 -3.09 -13.01 18.75
C TYR A 267 -4.18 -13.63 19.64
N ALA A 268 -3.81 -14.44 20.63
CA ALA A 268 -4.77 -15.00 21.58
C ALA A 268 -5.53 -13.90 22.33
N SER A 269 -4.84 -12.82 22.71
CA SER A 269 -5.46 -11.64 23.32
C SER A 269 -6.42 -10.92 22.37
N TYR A 270 -6.06 -10.80 21.08
CA TYR A 270 -6.95 -10.28 20.04
C TYR A 270 -8.21 -11.13 19.90
N VAL A 271 -8.09 -12.46 19.82
CA VAL A 271 -9.22 -13.38 19.71
C VAL A 271 -10.12 -13.28 20.94
N GLN A 272 -9.55 -13.20 22.15
CA GLN A 272 -10.32 -13.05 23.39
C GLN A 272 -11.09 -11.72 23.46
N ALA A 273 -10.52 -10.64 22.92
CA ALA A 273 -11.13 -9.32 22.89
C ALA A 273 -12.02 -9.08 21.65
N PHE A 274 -12.10 -10.03 20.72
CA PHE A 274 -12.83 -9.87 19.47
C PHE A 274 -14.33 -9.69 19.72
N VAL A 275 -14.91 -8.70 19.06
CA VAL A 275 -16.35 -8.45 19.04
C VAL A 275 -16.76 -8.48 17.58
N ALA A 276 -17.69 -9.37 17.24
CA ALA A 276 -18.22 -9.45 15.88
C ALA A 276 -18.89 -8.12 15.49
N ASP A 277 -18.68 -7.71 14.25
CA ASP A 277 -19.34 -6.55 13.66
C ASP A 277 -19.91 -6.91 12.28
N GLY A 278 -20.50 -5.92 11.60
CA GLY A 278 -21.10 -6.13 10.29
C GLY A 278 -20.11 -6.55 9.19
N ARG A 279 -18.80 -6.37 9.40
CA ARG A 279 -17.73 -6.71 8.44
C ARG A 279 -17.02 -8.01 8.77
N HIS A 280 -16.91 -8.33 10.05
CA HIS A 280 -16.24 -9.52 10.55
C HIS A 280 -17.12 -10.22 11.58
N SER A 281 -17.79 -11.29 11.16
CA SER A 281 -18.54 -12.18 12.05
C SER A 281 -17.63 -13.09 12.89
N GLU A 282 -16.40 -13.30 12.43
CA GLU A 282 -15.37 -14.14 13.07
C GLU A 282 -14.03 -13.39 13.14
N PRO A 283 -13.17 -13.72 14.12
CA PRO A 283 -11.84 -13.12 14.20
C PRO A 283 -11.00 -13.50 12.97
N LEU A 284 -10.13 -12.58 12.56
CA LEU A 284 -9.18 -12.84 11.47
C LEU A 284 -8.27 -14.03 11.82
N SER A 285 -7.84 -14.76 10.79
CA SER A 285 -6.76 -15.73 10.94
C SER A 285 -5.48 -15.04 11.44
N TYR A 286 -4.59 -15.79 12.10
CA TYR A 286 -3.32 -15.26 12.62
C TYR A 286 -2.53 -14.51 11.54
N ASP A 287 -2.43 -15.07 10.34
CA ASP A 287 -1.65 -14.48 9.25
C ASP A 287 -2.28 -13.18 8.74
N HIS A 288 -3.61 -13.12 8.66
CA HIS A 288 -4.32 -11.89 8.27
C HIS A 288 -4.21 -10.80 9.35
N TRP A 289 -4.39 -11.16 10.62
CA TRP A 289 -4.23 -10.25 11.75
C TRP A 289 -2.81 -9.67 11.81
N LYS A 290 -1.80 -10.53 11.74
CA LYS A 290 -0.38 -10.15 11.74
C LYS A 290 -0.07 -9.23 10.56
N ARG A 291 -0.43 -9.63 9.34
CA ARG A 291 -0.21 -8.85 8.11
C ARG A 291 -0.84 -7.47 8.21
N ASN A 292 -2.06 -7.35 8.75
CA ASN A 292 -2.74 -6.05 8.86
C ASN A 292 -1.99 -5.09 9.79
N ILE A 293 -1.35 -5.59 10.85
CA ILE A 293 -0.49 -4.79 11.74
C ILE A 293 0.79 -4.36 11.01
N GLU A 294 1.43 -5.25 10.26
CA GLU A 294 2.63 -4.95 9.45
C GLU A 294 2.33 -3.91 8.36
N LEU A 295 1.19 -4.04 7.67
CA LEU A 295 0.71 -3.07 6.68
C LEU A 295 0.45 -1.71 7.33
N ALA A 296 -0.18 -1.68 8.50
CA ALA A 296 -0.43 -0.43 9.23
C ALA A 296 0.89 0.28 9.61
N GLU A 297 1.94 -0.48 9.96
CA GLU A 297 3.26 0.07 10.23
C GLU A 297 3.92 0.62 8.95
N ALA A 298 3.88 -0.14 7.86
CA ALA A 298 4.43 0.30 6.57
C ALA A 298 3.70 1.53 6.01
N ARG A 299 2.39 1.66 6.23
CA ARG A 299 1.54 2.73 5.68
C ARG A 299 2.01 4.14 6.06
N TRP A 300 2.57 4.32 7.25
CA TRP A 300 2.97 5.64 7.74
C TRP A 300 4.46 5.95 7.49
N ARG A 301 5.23 5.00 6.95
CA ARG A 301 6.58 5.28 6.48
C ARG A 301 6.55 6.23 5.29
N ASP A 302 7.67 6.91 5.06
CA ASP A 302 7.90 7.65 3.84
C ASP A 302 7.71 6.73 2.62
N ARG A 303 6.82 7.14 1.75
CA ARG A 303 6.41 6.34 0.60
C ARG A 303 7.56 6.13 -0.38
N THR A 304 8.45 7.11 -0.53
CA THR A 304 9.61 7.03 -1.43
C THR A 304 10.60 5.99 -0.90
N TRP A 305 10.94 6.07 0.39
CA TRP A 305 11.81 5.11 1.08
C TRP A 305 11.26 3.69 1.02
N LEU A 306 9.96 3.52 1.27
CA LEU A 306 9.30 2.21 1.24
C LEU A 306 9.36 1.59 -0.17
N ASN A 307 9.34 2.41 -1.21
CA ASN A 307 9.47 2.00 -2.61
C ASN A 307 10.93 1.87 -3.08
N GLY A 308 11.89 1.69 -2.17
CA GLY A 308 13.32 1.52 -2.49
C GLY A 308 14.08 2.82 -2.73
N GLY A 309 13.41 3.96 -2.60
CA GLY A 309 14.04 5.27 -2.71
C GLY A 309 14.95 5.63 -1.53
N PRO A 310 15.54 6.85 -1.58
CA PRO A 310 16.43 7.34 -0.54
C PRO A 310 15.72 7.59 0.80
N GLU A 311 16.51 7.79 1.85
CA GLU A 311 16.01 8.22 3.17
C GLU A 311 15.33 9.60 3.09
N PRO A 312 14.17 9.80 3.75
CA PRO A 312 13.50 11.10 3.75
C PRO A 312 14.41 12.19 4.32
N PRO A 313 14.42 13.41 3.76
CA PRO A 313 15.27 14.49 4.24
C PRO A 313 14.85 14.96 5.63
N ILE A 314 15.80 15.52 6.39
CA ILE A 314 15.49 16.28 7.61
C ILE A 314 15.05 17.68 7.18
N THR A 315 13.83 18.07 7.57
CA THR A 315 13.23 19.35 7.22
C THR A 315 12.84 20.13 8.47
N PHE A 316 12.83 21.45 8.35
CA PHE A 316 12.44 22.37 9.42
C PHE A 316 11.40 23.35 8.89
N ALA A 317 10.41 23.70 9.72
CA ALA A 317 9.40 24.69 9.37
C ALA A 317 9.99 26.08 9.08
N THR A 318 11.10 26.43 9.72
CA THR A 318 11.82 27.70 9.49
C THR A 318 13.32 27.52 9.65
N GLU A 319 14.09 28.41 9.04
CA GLU A 319 15.55 28.45 9.17
C GLU A 319 15.99 28.73 10.60
N LYS A 320 15.28 29.62 11.31
CA LYS A 320 15.52 29.91 12.72
C LYS A 320 15.40 28.64 13.58
N LEU A 321 14.36 27.83 13.33
CA LEU A 321 14.18 26.56 14.04
C LEU A 321 15.32 25.59 13.76
N ARG A 322 15.82 25.54 12.52
CA ARG A 322 16.98 24.73 12.14
C ARG A 322 18.21 25.12 12.96
N GLU A 323 18.60 26.39 12.90
CA GLU A 323 19.77 26.90 13.63
C GLU A 323 19.66 26.67 15.15
N GLU A 324 18.48 26.91 15.72
CA GLU A 324 18.22 26.68 17.14
C GLU A 324 18.36 25.20 17.51
N THR A 325 17.77 24.31 16.73
CA THR A 325 17.79 22.86 17.00
C THR A 325 19.20 22.30 16.87
N GLU A 326 19.92 22.67 15.81
CA GLU A 326 21.31 22.24 15.59
C GLU A 326 22.24 22.69 16.74
N ARG A 327 22.04 23.91 17.24
CA ARG A 327 22.88 24.47 18.31
C ARG A 327 22.50 23.96 19.70
N ALA A 328 21.21 24.00 20.04
CA ALA A 328 20.74 23.77 21.40
C ALA A 328 20.39 22.29 21.68
N ARG A 329 20.01 21.54 20.64
CA ARG A 329 19.51 20.17 20.76
C ARG A 329 20.13 19.23 19.71
N PRO A 330 21.47 19.17 19.59
CA PRO A 330 22.15 18.36 18.57
C PRO A 330 21.82 16.85 18.66
N GLN A 331 21.41 16.37 19.84
CA GLN A 331 20.92 15.00 20.03
C GLN A 331 19.64 14.70 19.25
N GLU A 332 18.73 15.66 19.10
CA GLU A 332 17.50 15.48 18.31
C GLU A 332 17.81 15.32 16.83
N ILE A 333 18.85 16.01 16.33
CA ILE A 333 19.36 15.80 14.97
C ILE A 333 19.94 14.39 14.80
N ARG A 334 20.67 13.87 15.79
CA ARG A 334 21.17 12.48 15.74
C ARG A 334 20.03 11.47 15.73
N THR A 335 18.99 11.69 16.53
CA THR A 335 17.76 10.89 16.51
C THR A 335 17.06 10.96 15.15
N ALA A 336 16.95 12.15 14.54
CA ALA A 336 16.44 12.31 13.19
C ALA A 336 17.23 11.52 12.15
N GLN A 337 18.56 11.54 12.23
CA GLN A 337 19.44 10.75 11.35
C GLN A 337 19.27 9.24 11.52
N ARG A 338 18.93 8.76 12.72
CA ARG A 338 18.63 7.34 12.94
C ARG A 338 17.24 6.97 12.40
N LEU A 339 16.24 7.81 12.69
CA LEU A 339 14.84 7.53 12.33
C LEU A 339 14.59 7.56 10.82
N ARG A 340 15.26 8.45 10.07
CA ARG A 340 15.14 8.47 8.60
C ARG A 340 15.62 7.17 7.93
N LYS A 341 16.55 6.43 8.54
CA LYS A 341 17.00 5.11 8.04
C LYS A 341 15.86 4.08 8.05
N HIS A 342 14.89 4.27 8.94
CA HIS A 342 13.67 3.45 9.07
C HIS A 342 12.49 4.02 8.26
N GLY A 343 12.72 5.01 7.41
CA GLY A 343 11.66 5.65 6.62
C GLY A 343 10.75 6.56 7.44
N VAL A 344 11.12 6.95 8.66
CA VAL A 344 10.36 7.94 9.44
C VAL A 344 10.77 9.34 8.96
N ILE A 345 9.79 10.19 8.63
CA ILE A 345 10.03 11.56 8.12
C ILE A 345 10.38 12.50 9.29
N PRO A 346 11.61 13.05 9.36
CA PRO A 346 12.01 14.01 10.37
C PRO A 346 11.62 15.44 9.94
N ALA A 347 10.35 15.79 10.16
CA ALA A 347 9.78 17.08 9.78
C ALA A 347 9.59 18.00 11.00
N PHE A 348 10.69 18.61 11.48
CA PHE A 348 10.65 19.53 12.63
C PHE A 348 9.68 20.69 12.40
N GLN A 349 8.75 20.88 13.33
CA GLN A 349 7.75 21.95 13.29
C GLN A 349 7.87 22.88 14.49
N ILE A 350 7.16 24.02 14.43
CA ILE A 350 6.98 24.87 15.60
C ILE A 350 6.07 24.10 16.57
N ASP A 351 6.58 23.83 17.77
CA ASP A 351 6.00 22.90 18.75
C ASP A 351 4.89 23.51 19.62
N SER A 352 4.35 24.65 19.19
CA SER A 352 3.24 25.32 19.82
C SER A 352 2.50 26.24 18.85
N ARG A 353 1.22 26.48 19.14
CA ARG A 353 0.39 27.47 18.45
C ARG A 353 -0.42 28.28 19.45
N PRO A 354 -0.64 29.58 19.20
CA PRO A 354 -1.55 30.38 20.00
C PRO A 354 -3.01 29.96 19.72
N VAL A 355 -3.82 29.93 20.76
CA VAL A 355 -5.26 29.64 20.72
C VAL A 355 -5.96 30.62 21.63
N ILE A 356 -6.97 31.32 21.11
CA ILE A 356 -7.80 32.19 21.93
C ILE A 356 -8.84 31.32 22.63
N ASN A 357 -8.84 31.33 23.95
CA ASN A 357 -9.86 30.67 24.74
C ASN A 357 -11.21 31.38 24.51
N PRO A 358 -12.24 30.69 23.97
CA PRO A 358 -13.49 31.33 23.60
C PRO A 358 -14.29 31.85 24.80
N ASP A 359 -14.07 31.29 25.99
CA ASP A 359 -14.79 31.65 27.21
C ASP A 359 -14.15 32.85 27.93
N THR A 360 -12.83 32.95 27.90
CA THR A 360 -12.07 33.99 28.63
C THR A 360 -11.53 35.10 27.72
N GLY A 361 -11.45 34.86 26.41
CA GLY A 361 -10.80 35.75 25.43
C GLY A 361 -9.27 35.83 25.57
N ILE A 362 -8.67 35.00 26.44
CA ILE A 362 -7.22 35.00 26.71
C ILE A 362 -6.52 34.13 25.66
N GLU A 363 -5.39 34.62 25.15
CA GLU A 363 -4.50 33.82 24.30
C GLU A 363 -3.74 32.80 25.16
N GLU A 364 -3.97 31.53 24.87
CA GLU A 364 -3.29 30.39 25.47
C GLU A 364 -2.37 29.72 24.43
N SER A 365 -1.33 29.03 24.89
CA SER A 365 -0.45 28.27 24.01
C SER A 365 -0.81 26.79 24.07
N VAL A 366 -1.11 26.20 22.92
CA VAL A 366 -1.32 24.75 22.79
C VAL A 366 -0.06 24.11 22.23
N GLY A 367 0.46 23.09 22.92
CA GLY A 367 1.65 22.37 22.51
C GLY A 367 1.39 21.38 21.38
N LEU A 368 2.26 21.40 20.38
CA LEU A 368 2.32 20.47 19.26
C LEU A 368 3.52 19.52 19.40
N PRO A 369 3.49 18.35 18.75
CA PRO A 369 4.60 17.42 18.70
C PRO A 369 5.83 18.02 18.01
N ASP A 370 7.01 17.51 18.36
CA ASP A 370 8.28 17.97 17.79
C ASP A 370 8.28 17.95 16.25
N TRP A 371 7.68 16.92 15.64
CA TRP A 371 7.59 16.76 14.19
C TRP A 371 6.15 16.76 13.67
N ALA A 372 5.97 17.35 12.49
CA ALA A 372 4.73 17.33 11.74
C ALA A 372 4.24 15.90 11.49
N GLY A 373 2.92 15.72 11.41
CA GLY A 373 2.30 14.39 11.30
C GLY A 373 2.09 13.68 12.64
N GLY A 374 2.28 14.40 13.75
CA GLY A 374 1.93 13.94 15.09
C GLY A 374 3.00 13.06 15.74
N VAL A 375 4.28 13.35 15.50
CA VAL A 375 5.42 12.58 16.05
C VAL A 375 6.17 13.40 17.09
N GLU A 376 6.13 12.94 18.34
CA GLU A 376 6.90 13.48 19.46
C GLU A 376 8.16 12.64 19.65
N ILE A 377 9.30 13.27 19.85
CA ILE A 377 10.57 12.59 20.11
C ILE A 377 11.06 12.88 21.53
N LYS A 378 11.72 11.90 22.14
CA LYS A 378 12.42 12.07 23.42
C LYS A 378 13.77 11.42 23.34
N THR A 379 14.81 12.15 23.72
CA THR A 379 16.22 11.76 23.57
C THR A 379 16.91 11.69 24.93
N PRO A 380 16.44 10.82 25.86
CA PRO A 380 16.99 10.77 27.20
C PRO A 380 18.48 10.39 27.18
N ASP A 381 19.34 11.26 27.70
CA ASP A 381 20.78 11.00 27.86
C ASP A 381 21.14 10.59 29.31
N LYS A 382 20.26 10.88 30.28
CA LYS A 382 20.52 10.65 31.72
C LYS A 382 19.37 9.97 32.46
N ALA A 383 18.24 9.72 31.79
CA ALA A 383 17.07 9.12 32.44
C ALA A 383 17.38 7.69 32.89
N LYS A 384 17.01 7.34 34.12
CA LYS A 384 17.28 6.01 34.70
C LYS A 384 16.11 5.40 35.48
N ALA A 385 15.04 6.15 35.66
CA ALA A 385 13.94 5.80 36.57
C ALA A 385 12.60 5.95 35.88
N PHE A 386 11.64 5.11 36.31
CA PHE A 386 10.25 5.13 35.84
C PHE A 386 9.67 6.54 35.77
N ARG A 387 9.86 7.36 36.82
CA ARG A 387 9.31 8.72 36.90
C ARG A 387 9.72 9.62 35.72
N SER A 388 10.93 9.45 35.18
CA SER A 388 11.38 10.22 34.02
C SER A 388 10.60 9.82 32.78
N ILE A 389 10.46 8.51 32.54
CA ILE A 389 9.74 7.96 31.40
C ILE A 389 8.25 8.27 31.49
N ASP A 390 7.62 8.05 32.65
CA ASP A 390 6.24 8.43 32.91
C ASP A 390 5.98 9.94 32.74
N GLY A 391 6.97 10.77 33.07
CA GLY A 391 6.96 12.21 32.78
C GLY A 391 6.91 12.50 31.27
N TYR A 392 7.74 11.83 30.47
CA TYR A 392 7.74 11.96 29.01
C TYR A 392 6.41 11.53 28.38
N LEU A 393 5.86 10.38 28.78
CA LEU A 393 4.56 9.93 28.30
C LEU A 393 3.44 10.91 28.70
N GLY A 394 3.49 11.45 29.92
CA GLY A 394 2.55 12.46 30.38
C GLY A 394 2.64 13.79 29.61
N SER A 395 3.84 14.19 29.22
CA SER A 395 4.05 15.37 28.37
C SER A 395 3.49 15.15 26.97
N ALA A 396 3.82 14.02 26.34
CA ALA A 396 3.33 13.67 25.01
C ALA A 396 1.79 13.58 24.95
N ALA A 397 1.16 13.07 26.01
CA ALA A 397 -0.30 12.95 26.10
C ALA A 397 -1.07 14.28 26.11
N LYS A 398 -0.40 15.39 26.42
CA LYS A 398 -1.00 16.73 26.45
C LYS A 398 -0.88 17.47 25.11
N LYS A 399 -0.09 16.93 24.17
CA LYS A 399 0.11 17.53 22.85
C LYS A 399 -1.09 17.19 21.96
N GLU A 400 -1.67 18.20 21.33
CA GLU A 400 -3.01 18.14 20.70
C GLU A 400 -3.17 17.02 19.65
N ASP A 401 -2.16 16.81 18.81
CA ASP A 401 -2.18 15.87 17.68
C ASP A 401 -1.09 14.79 17.78
N CYS A 402 -0.57 14.54 18.98
CA CYS A 402 0.44 13.50 19.18
C CYS A 402 -0.14 12.09 18.96
N LYS A 403 0.25 11.48 17.85
CA LYS A 403 -0.12 10.12 17.45
C LYS A 403 0.96 9.11 17.81
N ARG A 404 2.22 9.54 17.85
CA ARG A 404 3.40 8.68 18.05
C ARG A 404 4.38 9.35 18.98
N LEU A 405 4.77 8.65 20.03
CA LEU A 405 5.90 9.02 20.87
C LEU A 405 7.06 8.08 20.55
N ILE A 406 8.23 8.63 20.19
CA ILE A 406 9.45 7.86 19.95
C ILE A 406 10.48 8.23 21.01
N ILE A 407 10.91 7.24 21.80
CA ILE A 407 11.97 7.41 22.80
C ILE A 407 13.27 6.83 22.25
N ASP A 408 14.24 7.70 21.95
CA ASP A 408 15.56 7.28 21.50
C ASP A 408 16.44 6.92 22.69
N ASN A 409 16.57 5.62 22.97
CA ASN A 409 17.39 5.11 24.07
C ASN A 409 18.84 4.87 23.66
N THR A 410 19.22 5.10 22.40
CA THR A 410 20.53 4.69 21.86
C THR A 410 21.71 5.23 22.66
N GLU A 411 21.63 6.48 23.10
CA GLU A 411 22.72 7.19 23.78
C GLU A 411 22.60 7.22 25.31
N ASN A 412 21.61 6.56 25.91
CA ASN A 412 21.40 6.63 27.36
C ASN A 412 22.26 5.60 28.13
N PRO A 413 23.37 5.95 28.81
CA PRO A 413 24.18 4.95 29.52
C PRO A 413 23.49 4.36 30.75
N ASN A 414 22.39 4.96 31.24
CA ASN A 414 21.82 4.64 32.55
C ASN A 414 20.56 3.77 32.51
N MET A 415 20.15 3.30 31.32
CA MET A 415 18.93 2.51 31.16
C MET A 415 19.08 1.52 30.01
N SER A 416 18.77 0.26 30.30
CA SER A 416 18.68 -0.81 29.28
C SER A 416 17.39 -0.67 28.47
N ASP A 417 17.32 -1.33 27.32
CA ASP A 417 16.10 -1.35 26.51
C ASP A 417 14.96 -2.08 27.23
N ASP A 418 15.25 -3.21 27.90
CA ASP A 418 14.27 -3.98 28.68
C ASP A 418 13.66 -3.14 29.81
N THR A 419 14.51 -2.40 30.53
CA THR A 419 14.05 -1.49 31.61
C THR A 419 13.16 -0.38 31.05
N LEU A 420 13.49 0.19 29.90
CA LEU A 420 12.65 1.20 29.25
C LEU A 420 11.29 0.63 28.84
N ILE A 421 11.29 -0.56 28.23
CA ILE A 421 10.07 -1.27 27.83
C ILE A 421 9.19 -1.55 29.05
N GLU A 422 9.78 -2.03 30.15
CA GLU A 422 9.07 -2.25 31.41
C GLU A 422 8.41 -0.95 31.92
N TYR A 423 9.14 0.16 31.94
CA TYR A 423 8.61 1.46 32.36
C TYR A 423 7.48 1.97 31.45
N ILE A 424 7.56 1.71 30.13
CA ILE A 424 6.50 2.05 29.19
C ILE A 424 5.22 1.25 29.51
N HIS A 425 5.34 -0.06 29.75
CA HIS A 425 4.20 -0.91 30.10
C HIS A 425 3.58 -0.57 31.47
N GLN A 426 4.39 -0.15 32.44
CA GLN A 426 3.91 0.31 33.75
C GLN A 426 3.10 1.62 33.67
N SER A 427 3.30 2.45 32.65
CA SER A 427 2.66 3.76 32.55
C SER A 427 1.31 3.75 31.81
N ASN A 428 0.34 4.44 32.42
CA ASN A 428 -1.02 4.62 31.90
C ASN A 428 -1.27 6.00 31.27
N ARG A 429 -0.24 6.83 31.03
CA ARG A 429 -0.44 8.24 30.66
C ARG A 429 -0.70 8.50 29.18
N PHE A 430 -0.02 7.81 28.26
CA PHE A 430 -0.17 8.01 26.81
C PHE A 430 -1.02 6.91 26.16
N LYS A 431 -2.34 6.97 26.34
CA LYS A 431 -3.26 5.87 25.98
C LYS A 431 -3.72 5.83 24.52
N ARG A 432 -3.77 6.98 23.85
CA ARG A 432 -4.44 7.13 22.54
C ARG A 432 -3.50 7.08 21.34
N GLY A 433 -2.18 6.98 21.57
CA GLY A 433 -1.17 6.94 20.53
C GLY A 433 -0.26 5.73 20.64
N MET A 434 0.65 5.63 19.68
CA MET A 434 1.63 4.54 19.57
C MET A 434 2.94 4.94 20.24
N ILE A 435 3.59 4.00 20.90
CA ILE A 435 4.89 4.23 21.57
C ILE A 435 5.95 3.40 20.87
N TYR A 436 7.00 4.06 20.43
CA TYR A 436 8.17 3.46 19.83
C TYR A 436 9.42 3.73 20.66
N ILE A 437 10.41 2.87 20.50
CA ILE A 437 11.77 3.12 20.96
C ILE A 437 12.76 2.95 19.82
N LEU A 438 13.86 3.70 19.86
CA LEU A 438 15.10 3.27 19.24
C LEU A 438 15.92 2.57 20.33
N ASP A 439 16.17 1.28 20.12
CA ASP A 439 16.96 0.45 21.04
C ASP A 439 18.46 0.82 20.98
N LYS A 440 19.30 0.22 21.83
CA LYS A 440 20.77 0.44 21.80
C LYS A 440 21.43 0.15 20.46
N LYS A 441 20.84 -0.73 19.65
CA LYS A 441 21.32 -1.14 18.33
C LYS A 441 20.76 -0.25 17.21
N GLN A 442 19.98 0.78 17.55
CA GLN A 442 19.28 1.67 16.62
C GLN A 442 18.15 0.98 15.83
N SER A 443 17.63 -0.14 16.31
CA SER A 443 16.42 -0.77 15.79
C SER A 443 15.19 0.00 16.26
N LEU A 444 14.26 0.28 15.35
CA LEU A 444 12.98 0.91 15.70
C LEU A 444 11.99 -0.17 16.10
N LEU A 445 11.50 -0.12 17.33
CA LEU A 445 10.55 -1.09 17.89
C LEU A 445 9.29 -0.39 18.36
N ARG A 446 8.12 -0.95 18.05
CA ARG A 446 6.82 -0.49 18.57
C ARG A 446 6.45 -1.30 19.80
N ILE A 447 6.21 -0.60 20.91
CA ILE A 447 5.90 -1.17 22.22
C ILE A 447 4.41 -1.14 22.53
N ARG A 448 3.68 -0.13 22.04
CA ARG A 448 2.22 0.01 22.17
C ARG A 448 1.60 0.63 20.93
#